data_AF-A0A316IAF9-F1
#
_entry.id   AF-A0A316IAF9-F1
#
_cell.length_a   1.000
_cell.length_b   1.000
_cell.length_c   1.000
_cell.angle_alpha   90.00
_cell.angle_beta   90.00
_cell.angle_gamma   90.00
#
_symmetry.space_group_name_H-M   'P 1'
#
loop_
_entity.id
_entity.type
_entity.pdbx_description
1 polymer ?
#
loop_
_entity_poly.entity_id
_entity_poly.type
_entity_poly.pdbx_seq_one_letter_code
_entity_poly.pdbx_strand_id
1 'polypeptide(L)'
;MGRKSSKAEGALLMLAIVIGLPVYLATRIFQTIGVVIPVLAMVAVVAIAAWANHAKRQQHLAYLRSKYRDEALVQRIVQHRFWEGQTQEQLRDSLGAPVAIDKKLLKTMTREVWKYRPSGVNRYRLRITIDNGRVVGWDQKN
;
A
#
# COMPACT_ATOMS: atom_id res chain seq x y z
N MET A 1 41.37 -17.41 -35.96
CA MET A 1 39.92 -17.57 -36.21
C MET A 1 39.57 -19.05 -36.03
N GLY A 2 38.51 -19.55 -35.40
CA GLY A 2 37.38 -18.99 -34.67
C GLY A 2 36.60 -20.19 -34.09
N ARG A 3 36.50 -20.31 -32.76
CA ARG A 3 35.65 -21.29 -32.06
C ARG A 3 34.85 -20.54 -30.99
N LYS A 4 33.79 -19.83 -31.41
CA LYS A 4 32.87 -19.11 -30.50
C LYS A 4 31.37 -19.27 -30.87
N SER A 5 30.97 -20.12 -31.82
CA SER A 5 29.53 -20.22 -32.21
C SER A 5 28.69 -21.19 -31.37
N SER A 6 29.28 -22.28 -30.84
CA SER A 6 28.53 -23.32 -30.11
C SER A 6 27.75 -22.82 -28.88
N LYS A 7 28.28 -21.83 -28.13
CA LYS A 7 27.57 -21.26 -26.97
C LYS A 7 26.41 -20.35 -27.37
N ALA A 8 26.54 -19.63 -28.49
CA ALA A 8 25.50 -18.73 -28.99
C ALA A 8 24.32 -19.52 -29.58
N GLU A 9 24.59 -20.60 -30.29
CA GLU A 9 23.56 -21.50 -30.84
C GLU A 9 22.77 -22.21 -29.73
N GLY A 10 23.44 -22.69 -28.67
CA GLY A 10 22.77 -23.26 -27.50
C GLY A 10 21.91 -22.25 -26.75
N ALA A 11 22.38 -21.00 -26.62
CA ALA A 11 21.60 -19.92 -26.00
C ALA A 11 20.35 -19.57 -26.81
N LEU A 12 20.43 -19.54 -28.14
CA LEU A 12 19.29 -19.28 -29.02
C LEU A 12 18.22 -20.38 -28.96
N LEU A 13 18.63 -21.65 -28.90
CA LEU A 13 17.71 -22.77 -28.74
C LEU A 13 17.01 -22.75 -27.37
N MET A 14 17.75 -22.42 -26.30
CA MET A 14 17.17 -22.23 -24.98
C MET A 14 16.16 -21.08 -24.98
N LEU A 15 16.48 -19.97 -25.63
CA LEU A 15 15.58 -18.81 -25.76
C LEU A 15 14.31 -19.17 -26.56
N ALA A 16 14.47 -19.92 -27.65
CA ALA A 16 13.36 -20.40 -28.47
C ALA A 16 12.44 -21.36 -27.72
N ILE A 17 12.99 -22.22 -26.85
CA ILE A 17 12.18 -23.11 -26.01
C ILE A 17 11.47 -22.30 -24.90
N VAL A 18 12.20 -21.40 -24.24
CA VAL A 18 11.67 -20.57 -23.13
C VAL A 18 10.52 -19.66 -23.59
N ILE A 19 10.54 -19.17 -24.83
CA ILE A 19 9.48 -18.33 -25.39
C ILE A 19 8.45 -19.17 -26.17
N GLY A 20 8.92 -20.08 -27.01
CA GLY A 20 8.07 -20.85 -27.93
C GLY A 20 7.17 -21.84 -27.22
N LEU A 21 7.64 -22.49 -26.15
CA LEU A 21 6.82 -23.43 -25.36
C LEU A 21 5.62 -22.73 -24.70
N PRO A 22 5.76 -21.57 -24.01
CA PRO A 22 4.61 -20.84 -23.48
C PRO A 22 3.65 -20.36 -24.57
N VAL A 23 4.16 -19.86 -25.70
CA VAL A 23 3.30 -19.39 -26.80
C VAL A 23 2.49 -20.54 -27.40
N TYR A 24 3.12 -21.70 -27.63
CA TYR A 24 2.44 -22.89 -28.13
C TYR A 24 1.39 -23.44 -27.16
N LEU A 25 1.70 -23.47 -25.85
CA LEU A 25 0.74 -23.87 -24.82
C LEU A 25 -0.45 -22.90 -24.78
N ALA A 26 -0.20 -21.59 -24.85
CA ALA A 26 -1.25 -20.59 -24.87
C ALA A 26 -2.16 -20.75 -26.10
N THR A 27 -1.60 -20.89 -27.31
CA THR A 27 -2.40 -21.05 -28.54
C THR A 27 -3.22 -22.34 -28.52
N ARG A 28 -2.67 -23.45 -28.02
CA ARG A 28 -3.42 -24.70 -27.87
C ARG A 28 -4.58 -24.57 -26.89
N ILE A 29 -4.39 -23.88 -25.77
CA ILE A 29 -5.46 -23.61 -24.79
C ILE A 29 -6.56 -22.76 -25.43
N PHE A 30 -6.21 -21.68 -26.15
CA PHE A 30 -7.17 -20.82 -26.84
C PHE A 30 -7.97 -21.56 -27.93
N GLN A 31 -7.34 -22.45 -28.69
CA GLN A 31 -7.99 -23.20 -29.77
C GLN A 31 -8.93 -24.29 -29.25
N THR A 32 -8.64 -24.89 -28.09
CA THR A 32 -9.42 -26.01 -27.54
C THR A 32 -10.60 -25.54 -26.70
N ILE A 33 -10.45 -24.40 -26.02
CA ILE A 33 -11.37 -23.94 -24.98
C ILE A 33 -12.06 -22.62 -25.37
N GLY A 34 -11.53 -21.89 -26.35
CA GLY A 34 -12.00 -20.56 -26.71
C GLY A 34 -11.67 -19.51 -25.63
N VAL A 35 -12.05 -18.26 -25.90
CA VAL A 35 -11.75 -17.11 -25.03
C VAL A 35 -12.59 -17.12 -23.72
N VAL A 36 -13.65 -17.93 -23.65
CA VAL A 36 -14.67 -17.87 -22.60
C VAL A 36 -14.12 -18.26 -21.22
N ILE A 37 -13.44 -19.41 -21.09
CA ILE A 37 -12.90 -19.88 -19.80
C ILE A 37 -11.82 -18.94 -19.23
N PRO A 38 -10.80 -18.46 -19.99
CA PRO A 38 -9.82 -17.53 -19.44
C PRO A 38 -10.45 -16.19 -19.03
N VAL A 39 -11.46 -15.70 -19.76
CA VAL A 39 -12.21 -14.50 -19.35
C VAL A 39 -13.01 -14.73 -18.07
N LEU A 40 -13.72 -15.85 -17.94
CA LEU A 40 -14.45 -16.20 -16.73
C LEU A 40 -13.52 -16.37 -15.52
N ALA A 41 -12.36 -17.00 -15.70
CA ALA A 41 -11.34 -17.13 -14.66
C ALA A 41 -10.82 -15.75 -14.23
N MET A 42 -10.56 -14.84 -15.17
CA MET A 42 -10.14 -13.47 -14.88
C MET A 42 -11.22 -12.69 -14.09
N VAL A 43 -12.49 -12.81 -14.49
CA VAL A 43 -13.62 -12.18 -13.79
C VAL A 43 -13.74 -12.75 -12.36
N ALA A 44 -13.61 -14.07 -12.19
CA ALA A 44 -13.65 -14.71 -10.88
C ALA A 44 -12.51 -14.20 -9.96
N VAL A 45 -11.28 -14.07 -10.48
CA VAL A 45 -10.14 -13.52 -9.73
C VAL A 45 -10.42 -12.08 -9.29
N VAL A 46 -10.95 -11.24 -10.18
CA VAL A 46 -11.30 -9.84 -9.86
C VAL A 46 -12.42 -9.79 -8.80
N ALA A 47 -13.45 -10.63 -8.93
CA ALA A 47 -14.54 -10.71 -7.97
C ALA A 47 -14.06 -11.15 -6.58
N ILE A 48 -13.20 -12.17 -6.50
CA ILE A 48 -12.59 -12.64 -5.25
C ILE A 48 -11.74 -11.53 -4.62
N ALA A 49 -10.91 -10.85 -5.41
CA ALA A 49 -10.09 -9.74 -4.92
C ALA A 49 -10.94 -8.58 -4.39
N ALA A 50 -12.02 -8.22 -5.10
CA ALA A 50 -12.96 -7.19 -4.68
C ALA A 50 -13.66 -7.56 -3.36
N TRP A 51 -14.12 -8.81 -3.24
CA TRP A 51 -14.77 -9.31 -2.02
C TRP A 51 -13.83 -9.31 -0.82
N ALA A 52 -12.59 -9.80 -0.99
CA ALA A 52 -11.58 -9.80 0.07
C ALA A 52 -11.24 -8.37 0.55
N ASN A 53 -11.12 -7.42 -0.39
CA ASN A 53 -10.88 -6.02 -0.06
C ASN A 53 -12.07 -5.38 0.66
N HIS A 54 -13.29 -5.71 0.27
CA HIS A 54 -14.50 -5.23 0.93
C HIS A 54 -14.61 -5.77 2.35
N ALA A 55 -14.38 -7.08 2.56
CA ALA A 55 -14.44 -7.71 3.87
C ALA A 55 -13.44 -7.09 4.86
N LYS A 56 -12.20 -6.84 4.44
CA LYS A 56 -11.18 -6.17 5.27
C LYS A 56 -11.60 -4.78 5.69
N ARG A 57 -12.21 -4.01 4.78
CA ARG A 57 -12.71 -2.66 5.08
C ARG A 57 -13.83 -2.70 6.12
N GLN A 58 -14.78 -3.62 5.99
CA GLN A 58 -15.88 -3.75 6.93
C GLN A 58 -15.39 -4.13 8.34
N GLN A 59 -14.43 -5.04 8.45
CA GLN A 59 -13.81 -5.40 9.73
C GLN A 59 -13.10 -4.22 10.39
N HIS A 60 -12.32 -3.46 9.62
CA HIS A 60 -11.65 -2.27 10.11
C HIS A 60 -12.63 -1.19 10.58
N LEU A 61 -13.71 -0.97 9.83
CA LEU A 61 -14.78 -0.04 10.21
C LEU A 61 -15.50 -0.48 11.49
N ALA A 62 -15.84 -1.77 11.61
CA ALA A 62 -16.47 -2.32 12.81
C ALA A 62 -15.56 -2.14 14.03
N TYR A 63 -14.26 -2.40 13.88
CA TYR A 63 -13.27 -2.15 14.93
C TYR A 63 -13.25 -0.67 15.35
N LEU A 64 -13.12 0.27 14.41
CA LEU A 64 -13.08 1.70 14.72
C LEU A 64 -14.37 2.21 15.37
N ARG A 65 -15.54 1.74 14.89
CA ARG A 65 -16.84 2.06 15.49
C ARG A 65 -16.95 1.55 16.93
N SER A 66 -16.50 0.33 17.19
CA SER A 66 -16.51 -0.24 18.54
C SER A 66 -15.58 0.52 19.49
N LYS A 67 -14.43 1.00 18.99
CA LYS A 67 -13.40 1.72 19.76
C LYS A 67 -13.80 3.15 20.10
N TYR A 68 -14.28 3.92 19.12
CA TYR A 68 -14.50 5.36 19.28
C TYR A 68 -15.96 5.76 19.53
N ARG A 69 -16.94 4.93 19.14
CA ARG A 69 -18.39 5.15 19.34
C ARG A 69 -18.96 6.46 18.75
N ASP A 70 -18.16 7.23 18.02
CA ASP A 70 -18.54 8.45 17.31
C ASP A 70 -18.33 8.25 15.80
N GLU A 71 -19.42 8.24 15.04
CA GLU A 71 -19.40 8.00 13.60
C GLU A 71 -18.68 9.13 12.84
N ALA A 72 -18.80 10.39 13.28
CA ALA A 72 -18.15 11.51 12.62
C ALA A 72 -16.63 11.44 12.77
N LEU A 73 -16.16 11.04 13.94
CA LEU A 73 -14.73 10.83 14.20
C LEU A 73 -14.19 9.65 13.40
N VAL A 74 -14.90 8.53 13.39
CA VAL A 74 -14.52 7.33 12.61
C VAL A 74 -14.44 7.67 11.13
N GLN A 75 -15.40 8.43 10.59
CA GLN A 75 -15.40 8.84 9.20
C GLN A 75 -14.17 9.69 8.85
N ARG A 76 -13.73 10.60 9.73
CA ARG A 76 -12.50 11.39 9.53
C ARG A 76 -11.25 10.52 9.53
N ILE A 77 -11.16 9.55 10.43
CA ILE A 77 -10.05 8.59 10.50
C ILE A 77 -9.97 7.76 9.22
N VAL A 78 -11.09 7.22 8.77
CA VAL A 78 -11.17 6.41 7.55
C VAL A 78 -10.81 7.22 6.30
N GLN A 79 -11.12 8.51 6.29
CA GLN A 79 -10.73 9.45 5.25
C GLN A 79 -9.25 9.87 5.32
N HIS A 80 -8.45 9.30 6.23
CA HIS A 80 -7.04 9.64 6.47
C HIS A 80 -6.84 11.14 6.75
N ARG A 81 -7.82 11.77 7.42
CA ARG A 81 -7.75 13.19 7.80
C ARG A 81 -7.10 13.34 9.17
N PHE A 82 -6.48 14.50 9.37
CA PHE A 82 -5.91 14.94 10.64
C PHE A 82 -6.45 16.32 10.98
N TRP A 83 -6.59 16.61 12.27
CA TRP A 83 -7.16 17.87 12.77
C TRP A 83 -6.57 18.23 14.13
N GLU A 84 -6.76 19.49 14.55
CA GLU A 84 -6.27 19.98 15.83
C GLU A 84 -7.03 19.35 17.01
N GLY A 85 -6.32 18.99 18.08
CA GLY A 85 -6.87 18.33 19.26
C GLY A 85 -7.01 16.80 19.15
N GLN A 86 -6.75 16.23 17.96
CA GLN A 86 -6.72 14.77 17.74
C GLN A 86 -5.67 14.10 18.64
N THR A 87 -5.99 12.93 19.20
CA THR A 87 -5.04 12.18 20.03
C THR A 87 -3.99 11.47 19.17
N GLN A 88 -2.81 11.19 19.74
CA GLN A 88 -1.77 10.38 19.07
C GLN A 88 -2.31 9.04 18.54
N GLU A 89 -3.19 8.39 19.29
CA GLU A 89 -3.80 7.12 18.90
C GLU A 89 -4.71 7.30 17.69
N GLN A 90 -5.59 8.31 17.70
CA GLN A 90 -6.45 8.62 16.57
C GLN A 90 -5.65 9.01 15.33
N LEU A 91 -4.53 9.71 15.50
CA LEU A 91 -3.65 10.08 14.41
C LEU A 91 -2.98 8.84 13.81
N ARG A 92 -2.53 7.91 14.66
CA ARG A 92 -1.96 6.63 14.22
C ARG A 92 -3.01 5.74 13.54
N ASP A 93 -4.25 5.75 14.00
CA ASP A 93 -5.33 5.01 13.36
C ASP A 93 -5.74 5.65 12.02
N SER A 94 -5.50 6.95 11.83
CA SER A 94 -5.79 7.69 10.58
C SER A 94 -4.69 7.62 9.53
N LEU A 95 -3.43 7.84 9.93
CA LEU A 95 -2.28 7.92 9.01
C LEU A 95 -1.34 6.72 9.08
N GLY A 96 -1.54 5.83 10.05
CA GLY A 96 -0.61 4.75 10.34
C GLY A 96 0.60 5.21 11.18
N ALA A 97 1.58 4.31 11.28
CA ALA A 97 2.82 4.59 12.00
C ALA A 97 3.64 5.68 11.29
N PRO A 98 4.17 6.68 12.03
CA PRO A 98 5.08 7.66 11.46
C PRO A 98 6.40 7.00 11.06
N VAL A 99 7.05 7.57 10.04
CA VAL A 99 8.36 7.08 9.56
C VAL A 99 9.47 7.43 10.54
N ALA A 100 9.36 8.60 11.15
CA ALA A 100 10.28 9.06 12.18
C ALA A 100 9.54 9.95 13.18
N ILE A 101 9.97 9.93 14.44
CA ILE A 101 9.42 10.74 15.52
C ILE A 101 10.57 11.51 16.15
N ASP A 102 10.50 12.84 16.07
CA ASP A 102 11.41 13.69 16.82
C ASP A 102 10.74 14.07 18.14
N LYS A 103 11.28 13.64 19.28
CA LYS A 103 10.75 13.97 20.60
C LYS A 103 11.63 15.02 21.27
N LYS A 104 11.01 16.06 21.81
CA LYS A 104 11.67 17.10 22.62
C LYS A 104 10.90 17.26 23.93
N LEU A 105 11.54 16.87 25.03
CA LEU A 105 11.03 17.12 26.37
C LEU A 105 11.39 18.56 26.77
N LEU A 106 10.38 19.35 27.10
CA LEU A 106 10.53 20.69 27.66
C LEU A 106 10.21 20.63 29.16
N LYS A 107 10.45 21.73 29.88
CA LYS A 107 10.25 21.79 31.35
C LYS A 107 8.83 21.42 31.79
N THR A 108 7.81 21.76 31.00
CA THR A 108 6.39 21.60 31.34
C THR A 108 5.60 20.81 30.29
N MET A 109 6.21 20.41 29.18
CA MET A 109 5.49 19.89 28.02
C MET A 109 6.35 18.90 27.23
N THR A 110 5.70 17.88 26.66
CA THR A 110 6.33 16.98 25.69
C THR A 110 5.90 17.38 24.29
N ARG A 111 6.86 17.83 23.47
CA ARG A 111 6.64 18.13 22.05
C ARG A 111 7.18 16.99 21.20
N GLU A 112 6.35 16.44 20.33
CA GLU A 112 6.72 15.44 19.35
C GLU A 112 6.43 15.94 17.93
N VAL A 113 7.31 15.64 16.98
CA VAL A 113 7.08 15.90 15.56
C VAL A 113 7.10 14.58 14.83
N TRP A 114 5.93 14.18 14.35
CA TRP A 114 5.72 12.94 13.62
C TRP A 114 5.89 13.21 12.13
N LYS A 115 6.79 12.46 11.50
CA LYS A 115 7.19 12.64 10.10
C LYS A 115 6.56 11.58 9.21
N TYR A 116 5.94 12.03 8.13
CA TYR A 116 5.21 11.21 7.16
C TYR A 116 5.63 11.56 5.72
N ARG A 117 5.33 10.66 4.78
CA ARG A 117 5.57 10.84 3.33
C ARG A 117 7.02 11.23 3.02
N PRO A 118 7.99 10.29 3.15
CA PRO A 118 9.38 10.56 2.85
C PRO A 118 9.54 10.90 1.35
N SER A 119 10.38 11.88 1.07
CA SER A 119 10.71 12.38 -0.28
C SER A 119 12.23 12.42 -0.54
N GLY A 120 13.02 12.08 0.47
CA GLY A 120 14.48 12.00 0.43
C GLY A 120 15.04 11.70 1.82
N VAL A 121 16.36 11.54 1.93
CA VAL A 121 17.08 11.05 3.13
C VAL A 121 16.73 11.81 4.43
N ASN A 122 16.34 13.09 4.35
CA ASN A 122 15.81 13.84 5.49
C ASN A 122 14.69 14.82 5.07
N ARG A 123 13.93 14.46 4.03
CA ARG A 123 12.88 15.31 3.47
C ARG A 123 11.53 14.62 3.62
N TYR A 124 10.61 15.26 4.33
CA TYR A 124 9.28 14.73 4.60
C TYR A 124 8.25 15.75 4.12
N ARG A 125 7.24 15.27 3.38
CA ARG A 125 6.18 16.14 2.84
C ARG A 125 5.11 16.48 3.88
N LEU A 126 5.02 15.69 4.95
CA LEU A 126 4.07 15.92 6.02
C LEU A 126 4.78 15.79 7.37
N ARG A 127 4.66 16.82 8.20
CA ARG A 127 5.12 16.81 9.58
C ARG A 127 3.97 17.25 10.46
N ILE A 128 3.67 16.47 11.49
CA ILE A 128 2.57 16.77 12.42
C ILE A 128 3.18 17.02 13.78
N THR A 129 2.89 18.18 14.35
CA THR A 129 3.34 18.58 15.68
C THR A 129 2.29 18.16 16.71
N ILE A 130 2.76 17.48 17.73
CA ILE A 130 1.96 16.91 18.80
C ILE A 130 2.52 17.41 20.12
N ASP A 131 1.71 18.12 20.88
CA ASP A 131 2.06 18.62 22.20
C ASP A 131 1.20 17.90 23.25
N ASN A 132 1.83 17.35 24.28
CA ASN A 132 1.16 16.58 25.35
C ASN A 132 0.20 15.49 24.83
N GLY A 133 0.59 14.82 23.74
CA GLY A 133 -0.21 13.74 23.15
C GLY A 133 -1.37 14.19 22.26
N ARG A 134 -1.50 15.49 21.96
CA ARG A 134 -2.53 16.05 21.07
C ARG A 134 -1.93 16.81 19.91
N VAL A 135 -2.53 16.65 18.74
CA VAL A 135 -2.14 17.38 17.52
C VAL A 135 -2.41 18.86 17.73
N VAL A 136 -1.39 19.70 17.54
CA VAL A 136 -1.47 21.17 17.63
C VAL A 136 -1.26 21.85 16.28
N GLY A 137 -0.64 21.17 15.32
CA GLY A 137 -0.42 21.74 13.99
C GLY A 137 0.29 20.78 13.05
N TRP A 138 0.39 21.18 11.80
CA TRP A 138 1.07 20.40 10.76
C TRP A 138 1.68 21.30 9.69
N ASP A 139 2.78 20.83 9.12
CA ASP A 139 3.45 21.40 7.95
C ASP A 139 3.32 20.39 6.80
N GLN A 140 2.63 20.79 5.73
CA GLN A 140 2.47 20.00 4.52
C GLN A 140 3.08 20.73 3.33
N LYS A 141 4.10 20.11 2.72
CA LYS A 141 4.67 20.54 1.46
C LYS A 141 3.94 19.83 0.32
N ASN A 142 3.30 20.62 -0.55
CA ASN A 142 2.73 20.13 -1.82
C ASN A 142 3.84 19.79 -2.82
#